data_AF-A0AAU7TJV8-F1
#
_entry.id   AF-A0AAU7TJV8-F1
#
_cell.length_a   1.000
_cell.length_b   1.000
_cell.length_c   1.000
_cell.angle_alpha   90.00
_cell.angle_beta   90.00
_cell.angle_gamma   90.00
#
_symmetry.space_group_name_H-M   'P 1'
#
loop_
_entity.id
_entity.type
_entity.pdbx_description
1 polymer ?
#
loop_
_entity_poly.entity_id
_entity_poly.type
_entity_poly.pdbx_seq_one_letter_code
_entity_poly.pdbx_strand_id
1 'polypeptide(L)'
;MAMFELLLRLARSSGEKQRLTSLARELTVTTGGITRLVDRAENLGLVRREPCPDDARGSFAVLTEEGKRRLRDALPDHLLEIDSLWMSQLADERDVVLGKLRRVRDNARRWPNGRPGLGPITPDRI
;
A
#
# COMPACT_ATOMS: atom_id res chain seq x y z
N MET A 1 -6.76 9.86 -0.15
CA MET A 1 -5.82 8.84 -0.69
C MET A 1 -5.05 8.08 0.40
N ALA A 2 -4.16 8.70 1.19
CA ALA A 2 -3.32 7.97 2.15
C ALA A 2 -4.08 7.11 3.20
N MET A 3 -5.26 7.56 3.64
CA MET A 3 -6.10 6.79 4.58
C MET A 3 -6.69 5.54 3.94
N PHE A 4 -7.25 5.65 2.73
CA PHE A 4 -7.78 4.51 2.00
C PHE A 4 -6.69 3.45 1.77
N GLU A 5 -5.49 3.87 1.33
CA GLU A 5 -4.36 2.96 1.10
C GLU A 5 -3.89 2.27 2.39
N LEU A 6 -3.88 2.98 3.53
CA LEU A 6 -3.59 2.37 4.84
C LEU A 6 -4.59 1.24 5.16
N LEU A 7 -5.89 1.51 5.04
CA LEU A 7 -6.93 0.51 5.34
C LEU A 7 -6.88 -0.67 4.36
N LEU A 8 -6.71 -0.38 3.06
CA LEU A 8 -6.60 -1.40 2.01
C LEU A 8 -5.44 -2.35 2.27
N ARG A 9 -4.30 -1.84 2.74
CA ARG A 9 -3.13 -2.68 3.04
C ARG A 9 -3.32 -3.51 4.27
N LEU A 10 -3.82 -2.92 5.35
CA LEU A 10 -4.15 -3.68 6.55
C LEU A 10 -5.13 -4.82 6.22
N ALA A 11 -6.17 -4.56 5.42
CA ALA A 11 -7.12 -5.59 4.99
C ALA A 11 -6.48 -6.74 4.18
N ARG A 12 -5.30 -6.52 3.59
CA ARG A 12 -4.56 -7.53 2.81
C ARG A 12 -3.42 -8.19 3.61
N SER A 13 -3.08 -7.65 4.77
CA SER A 13 -2.08 -8.20 5.67
C SER A 13 -2.65 -9.38 6.43
N SER A 14 -1.79 -10.36 6.77
CA SER A 14 -2.19 -11.50 7.60
C SER A 14 -2.70 -11.03 8.97
N GLY A 15 -3.87 -11.52 9.39
CA GLY A 15 -4.53 -11.10 10.62
C GLY A 15 -4.97 -9.64 10.64
N GLU A 16 -5.06 -9.00 9.47
CA GLU A 16 -5.48 -7.62 9.27
C GLU A 16 -4.67 -6.59 10.08
N LYS A 17 -3.41 -6.94 10.33
CA LYS A 17 -2.48 -6.15 11.13
C LYS A 17 -1.11 -6.07 10.51
N GLN A 18 -0.43 -4.95 10.74
CA GLN A 18 0.93 -4.75 10.24
C GLN A 18 1.73 -3.77 11.12
N ARG A 19 3.05 -3.99 11.21
CA ARG A 19 3.96 -3.07 11.93
C ARG A 19 3.97 -1.71 11.25
N LEU A 20 4.00 -0.63 12.05
CA LEU A 20 4.05 0.75 11.53
C LEU A 20 5.26 1.00 10.62
N THR A 21 6.41 0.40 10.93
CA THR A 21 7.63 0.50 10.12
C THR A 21 7.46 -0.14 8.74
N SER A 22 6.81 -1.30 8.67
CA SER A 22 6.48 -1.95 7.40
C SER A 22 5.47 -1.12 6.60
N LEU A 23 4.43 -0.60 7.28
CA LEU A 23 3.45 0.32 6.65
C LEU A 23 4.11 1.57 6.10
N ALA A 24 5.05 2.19 6.83
CA ALA A 24 5.78 3.36 6.35
C ALA A 24 6.56 3.08 5.06
N ARG A 25 7.28 1.96 5.02
CA ARG A 25 8.05 1.53 3.85
C ARG A 25 7.16 1.26 2.65
N GLU A 26 6.07 0.54 2.86
CA GLU A 26 5.16 0.21 1.76
C GLU A 26 4.44 1.48 1.27
N LEU A 27 4.04 2.39 2.18
CA LEU A 27 3.27 3.60 1.83
C LEU A 27 4.18 4.70 1.27
N THR A 28 5.49 4.46 1.25
CA THR A 28 6.51 5.44 0.87
C THR A 28 6.33 6.74 1.66
N VAL A 29 6.01 6.62 2.95
CA VAL A 29 5.87 7.75 3.87
C VAL A 29 6.98 7.71 4.91
N THR A 30 7.33 8.87 5.45
CA THR A 30 8.29 8.96 6.55
C THR A 30 7.74 8.32 7.82
N THR A 31 8.62 7.95 8.75
CA THR A 31 8.22 7.40 10.06
C THR A 31 7.28 8.35 10.82
N GLY A 32 7.57 9.66 10.83
CA GLY A 32 6.66 10.65 11.43
C GLY A 32 5.37 10.86 10.64
N GLY A 33 5.37 10.57 9.33
CA GLY A 33 4.18 10.56 8.49
C GLY A 33 3.24 9.41 8.81
N ILE A 34 3.78 8.18 8.96
CA ILE A 34 2.96 7.01 9.29
C ILE A 34 2.34 7.15 10.68
N THR A 35 3.08 7.67 11.67
CA THR A 35 2.57 7.83 13.04
C THR A 35 1.35 8.73 13.03
N ARG A 36 1.44 9.92 12.41
CA ARG A 36 0.32 10.86 12.30
C ARG A 36 -0.87 10.29 11.53
N LEU A 37 -0.61 9.50 10.49
CA LEU A 37 -1.67 8.86 9.71
C LEU A 37 -2.41 7.81 10.55
N VAL A 38 -1.68 6.99 11.29
CA VAL A 38 -2.25 5.97 12.19
C VAL A 38 -2.96 6.63 13.37
N ASP A 39 -2.41 7.68 13.97
CA ASP A 39 -3.07 8.45 15.04
C ASP A 39 -4.44 8.96 14.58
N ARG A 40 -4.50 9.52 13.36
CA ARG A 40 -5.76 9.99 12.79
C ARG A 40 -6.74 8.83 12.55
N ALA A 41 -6.26 7.72 12.01
CA ALA A 41 -7.11 6.55 11.76
C ALA A 41 -7.63 5.93 13.07
N GLU A 42 -6.81 5.94 14.12
CA GLU A 42 -7.16 5.46 15.47
C GLU A 42 -8.21 6.38 16.12
N ASN A 43 -8.03 7.69 16.02
CA ASN A 43 -9.02 8.68 16.48
C ASN A 43 -10.37 8.56 15.77
N LEU A 44 -10.38 8.08 14.53
CA LEU A 44 -11.60 7.81 13.76
C LEU A 44 -12.17 6.41 14.01
N GLY A 45 -11.55 5.61 14.89
CA GLY A 45 -11.97 4.24 15.19
C GLY A 45 -11.73 3.24 14.06
N LEU A 46 -10.96 3.60 13.04
CA LEU A 46 -10.71 2.78 11.84
C LEU A 46 -9.61 1.73 12.05
N VAL A 47 -8.69 2.02 12.97
CA VAL A 47 -7.63 1.12 13.39
C VAL A 47 -7.47 1.17 14.91
N ARG A 48 -6.81 0.17 15.48
CA ARG A 48 -6.30 0.20 16.86
C ARG A 48 -4.83 -0.17 16.87
N ARG A 49 -4.09 0.30 17.88
CA ARG A 49 -2.71 -0.14 18.11
C ARG A 49 -2.63 -1.35 19.03
N GLU A 50 -1.76 -2.29 18.66
CA GLU A 50 -1.35 -3.41 19.51
C GLU A 50 0.16 -3.35 19.74
N PRO A 51 0.65 -3.59 20.98
CA PRO A 51 2.08 -3.63 21.26
C PRO A 51 2.75 -4.81 20.54
N CYS A 52 4.00 -4.63 20.13
CA CYS A 52 4.80 -5.71 19.56
C CYS A 52 5.43 -6.52 20.70
N PRO A 53 5.15 -7.84 20.84
CA PRO A 53 5.69 -8.65 21.93
C PRO A 53 7.23 -8.68 21.94
N ASP A 54 7.81 -8.67 20.74
CA ASP A 54 9.26 -8.85 20.53
C ASP A 54 10.04 -7.53 20.47
N ASP A 55 9.35 -6.38 20.53
CA ASP A 55 9.99 -5.07 20.38
C ASP A 55 9.16 -3.98 21.08
N ALA A 56 9.63 -3.55 22.25
CA ALA A 56 8.98 -2.52 23.06
C ALA A 56 8.86 -1.16 22.35
N ARG A 57 9.61 -0.93 21.26
CA ARG A 57 9.52 0.29 20.45
C ARG A 57 8.60 0.16 19.25
N GLY A 58 8.12 -1.06 18.96
CA GLY A 58 7.26 -1.35 17.83
C GLY A 58 5.79 -1.44 18.22
N SER A 59 4.92 -0.96 17.35
CA SER A 59 3.48 -1.20 17.41
C SER A 59 2.95 -1.75 16.10
N PHE A 60 1.90 -2.55 16.20
CA PHE A 60 1.06 -2.96 15.09
C PHE A 60 -0.11 -1.98 14.97
N ALA A 61 -0.46 -1.61 13.75
CA ALA A 61 -1.80 -1.12 13.45
C ALA A 61 -2.66 -2.33 13.07
N VAL A 62 -3.86 -2.40 13.64
CA VAL A 62 -4.84 -3.46 13.41
C VAL A 62 -6.11 -2.84 12.87
N LEU A 63 -6.63 -3.37 11.78
CA LEU A 63 -7.87 -2.90 11.19
C LEU A 63 -9.05 -3.24 12.11
N THR A 64 -9.94 -2.27 12.34
CA THR A 64 -11.19 -2.51 13.08
C THR A 64 -12.32 -2.89 12.14
N GLU A 65 -13.44 -3.39 12.68
CA GLU A 65 -14.66 -3.62 11.89
C GLU A 65 -15.19 -2.34 11.24
N GLU A 66 -15.10 -1.20 11.93
CA GLU A 66 -15.46 0.10 11.35
C GLU A 66 -14.50 0.50 10.22
N GLY A 67 -13.20 0.25 10.38
CA GLY A 67 -12.21 0.41 9.32
C GLY A 67 -12.54 -0.42 8.07
N LYS A 68 -12.94 -1.69 8.26
CA LYS A 68 -13.38 -2.56 7.17
C LYS A 68 -14.63 -2.03 6.49
N ARG A 69 -15.61 -1.59 7.26
CA ARG A 69 -16.84 -0.99 6.72
C ARG A 69 -16.51 0.23 5.87
N ARG A 70 -15.69 1.14 6.41
CA ARG A 70 -15.27 2.35 5.71
C ARG A 70 -14.50 2.05 4.42
N LEU A 71 -13.65 1.03 4.44
CA LEU A 71 -12.94 0.55 3.25
C LEU A 71 -13.91 0.02 2.20
N ARG A 72 -14.88 -0.83 2.60
CA ARG A 72 -15.91 -1.37 1.68
C ARG A 72 -16.74 -0.26 1.05
N ASP A 73 -17.12 0.74 1.83
CA ASP A 73 -17.94 1.86 1.35
C ASP A 73 -17.15 2.74 0.36
N ALA A 74 -15.85 2.90 0.55
CA ALA A 74 -15.00 3.73 -0.32
C ALA A 74 -14.45 3.00 -1.57
N LEU A 75 -14.49 1.66 -1.59
CA LEU A 75 -13.90 0.87 -2.66
C LEU A 75 -14.55 1.07 -4.03
N PRO A 76 -15.90 1.13 -4.17
CA PRO A 76 -16.54 1.34 -5.46
C PRO A 76 -16.12 2.67 -6.12
N ASP A 77 -16.15 3.76 -5.36
CA ASP A 77 -15.75 5.08 -5.86
C ASP A 77 -14.30 5.08 -6.34
N HIS A 78 -13.40 4.43 -5.58
CA HIS A 78 -12.01 4.31 -5.97
C HIS A 78 -11.82 3.50 -7.27
N LEU A 79 -12.62 2.44 -7.47
CA LEU A 79 -12.58 1.66 -8.70
C LEU A 79 -13.10 2.46 -9.91
N LEU A 80 -14.14 3.27 -9.73
CA LEU A 80 -14.65 4.16 -10.78
C LEU A 80 -13.61 5.21 -11.20
N GLU A 81 -12.91 5.80 -10.24
CA GLU A 81 -11.81 6.73 -10.53
C GLU A 81 -10.71 6.05 -11.36
N ILE A 82 -10.30 4.83 -10.99
CA ILE A 82 -9.29 4.07 -11.74
C ILE A 82 -9.79 3.73 -13.15
N ASP A 83 -11.04 3.30 -13.26
CA ASP A 83 -11.61 2.88 -14.55
C ASP A 83 -11.68 4.05 -15.53
N SER A 84 -12.16 5.20 -15.06
CA SER A 84 -12.28 6.42 -15.86
C SER A 84 -10.92 6.96 -16.33
N LEU A 85 -9.91 6.97 -15.46
CA LEU A 85 -8.61 7.58 -15.75
C LEU A 85 -7.67 6.69 -16.56
N TRP A 86 -7.73 5.37 -16.36
CA TRP A 86 -6.73 4.45 -16.89
C TRP A 86 -7.32 3.34 -17.75
N MET A 87 -8.36 2.67 -17.26
CA MET A 87 -8.82 1.43 -17.90
C MET A 87 -9.64 1.70 -19.17
N SER A 88 -10.41 2.78 -19.19
CA SER A 88 -11.16 3.22 -20.36
C SER A 88 -10.27 3.51 -21.57
N GLN A 89 -9.09 4.06 -21.34
CA GLN A 89 -8.11 4.42 -22.40
C GLN A 89 -7.38 3.20 -22.96
N LEU A 90 -7.36 2.09 -22.23
CA LEU A 90 -6.64 0.87 -22.59
C LEU A 90 -7.59 -0.27 -22.94
N ALA A 91 -8.89 -0.02 -23.13
CA ALA A 91 -9.89 -1.08 -23.26
C ALA A 91 -9.53 -2.11 -24.33
N ASP A 92 -9.12 -1.67 -25.53
CA ASP A 92 -8.79 -2.54 -26.66
C ASP A 92 -7.44 -3.26 -26.53
N GLU A 93 -6.50 -2.70 -25.74
CA GLU A 93 -5.14 -3.23 -25.58
C GLU A 93 -4.88 -3.84 -24.19
N ARG A 94 -5.91 -3.88 -23.34
CA ARG A 94 -5.80 -4.19 -21.91
C ARG A 94 -5.02 -5.48 -21.65
N ASP A 95 -5.39 -6.54 -22.36
CA ASP A 95 -4.80 -7.86 -22.14
C ASP A 95 -3.34 -7.91 -22.61
N VAL A 96 -3.00 -7.18 -23.68
CA VAL A 96 -1.63 -7.04 -24.18
C VAL A 96 -0.76 -6.29 -23.17
N VAL A 97 -1.24 -5.16 -22.67
CA VAL A 97 -0.52 -4.34 -21.67
C VAL A 97 -0.33 -5.13 -20.37
N LEU A 98 -1.39 -5.73 -19.84
CA LEU A 98 -1.31 -6.55 -18.62
C LEU A 98 -0.38 -7.75 -18.80
N GLY A 99 -0.38 -8.39 -19.97
CA GLY A 99 0.54 -9.47 -20.30
C GLY A 99 2.01 -9.02 -20.22
N LYS A 100 2.34 -7.88 -20.84
CA LYS A 100 3.68 -7.30 -20.80
C LYS A 100 4.10 -6.92 -19.37
N LEU A 101 3.21 -6.26 -18.61
CA LEU A 101 3.49 -5.86 -17.22
C LEU A 101 3.68 -7.06 -16.29
N ARG A 102 2.89 -8.14 -16.45
CA ARG A 102 3.08 -9.39 -15.70
C ARG A 102 4.47 -9.97 -15.96
N ARG A 103 4.91 -10.03 -17.22
CA ARG A 103 6.25 -10.50 -17.57
C ARG A 103 7.36 -9.67 -16.92
N VAL A 104 7.24 -8.34 -16.94
CA VAL A 104 8.20 -7.42 -16.28
C VAL A 104 8.23 -7.67 -14.76
N ARG A 105 7.06 -7.75 -14.12
CA ARG A 105 6.93 -8.01 -12.68
C ARG A 105 7.55 -9.36 -12.29
N ASP A 106 7.28 -10.41 -13.06
CA ASP A 106 7.76 -11.76 -12.74
C ASP A 106 9.28 -11.85 -12.92
N ASN A 107 9.85 -11.15 -13.91
CA ASN A 107 11.29 -10.97 -14.04
C ASN A 107 11.89 -10.21 -12.86
N ALA A 108 11.25 -9.12 -12.41
CA ALA A 108 11.72 -8.34 -11.27
C ALA A 108 11.68 -9.15 -9.96
N ARG A 109 10.68 -10.00 -9.75
CA ARG A 109 10.57 -10.88 -8.57
C ARG A 109 11.63 -11.98 -8.51
N ARG A 110 12.08 -12.45 -9.68
CA ARG A 110 13.15 -13.46 -9.78
C ARG A 110 14.54 -12.89 -9.53
N TRP A 111 14.66 -11.57 -9.38
CA TRP A 111 15.93 -10.89 -9.19
C TRP A 111 16.29 -10.81 -7.70
N PRO A 112 17.27 -11.60 -7.19
CA PRO A 112 17.67 -11.55 -5.79
C PRO A 112 18.71 -10.45 -5.61
N ASN A 113 18.36 -9.42 -4.84
CA ASN A 113 19.20 -8.27 -4.47
C ASN A 113 19.60 -7.36 -5.66
N GLY A 114 19.32 -6.07 -5.55
CA GLY A 114 19.52 -5.06 -6.61
C GLY A 114 20.90 -5.12 -7.30
N ARG A 115 20.95 -4.60 -8.54
CA ARG A 115 22.14 -4.64 -9.42
C ARG A 115 23.43 -4.19 -8.69
N PRO A 116 24.55 -4.92 -8.81
CA PRO A 116 25.86 -4.32 -8.64
C PRO A 116 26.10 -3.34 -9.80
N GLY A 117 26.36 -2.06 -9.52
CA GLY A 117 26.95 -1.13 -10.49
C GLY A 117 26.02 -0.13 -11.20
N LEU A 118 24.74 -0.04 -10.84
CA LEU A 118 23.90 1.09 -11.24
C LEU A 118 23.37 1.75 -9.97
N GLY A 119 23.91 2.93 -9.66
CA GLY A 119 23.43 3.79 -8.59
C GLY A 119 21.95 4.20 -8.78
N PRO A 120 21.39 4.98 -7.84
CA PRO A 120 19.99 5.40 -7.91
C PRO A 120 19.66 6.06 -9.25
N ILE A 121 18.45 5.80 -9.75
CA ILE A 121 17.92 6.48 -10.95
C ILE A 121 17.78 7.96 -10.60
N THR A 122 18.66 8.80 -11.12
CA THR A 122 18.52 10.25 -11.05
C THR A 122 17.65 10.76 -12.21
N PRO A 123 16.89 11.86 -12.02
CA PRO A 123 15.94 12.38 -13.02
C PRO A 123 16.56 12.76 -14.38
N ASP A 124 17.87 12.95 -14.45
CA ASP A 124 18.57 13.50 -15.61
C ASP A 124 18.86 12.47 -16.74
N ARG A 125 18.14 11.35 -16.79
CA ARG A 125 18.38 10.24 -17.74
C ARG A 125 17.18 9.82 -18.60
N ILE A 126 16.17 10.68 -18.73
CA ILE A 126 15.11 10.58 -19.75
C ILE A 126 15.29 11.74 -20.71
#